data_AF-A0A524QHV1-F1
#
_entry.id   AF-A0A524QHV1-F1
#
_cell.length_a   1.000
_cell.length_b   1.000
_cell.length_c   1.000
_cell.angle_alpha   90.00
_cell.angle_beta   90.00
_cell.angle_gamma   90.00
#
_symmetry.space_group_name_H-M   'P 1'
#
loop_
_entity.id
_entity.type
_entity.pdbx_description
1 polymer ?
#
loop_
_entity_poly.entity_id
_entity_poly.type
_entity_poly.pdbx_seq_one_letter_code
_entity_poly.pdbx_strand_id
1 'polypeptide(L)'
;SVIHRALMEISREGADAWDAARLHRRRDAWHAMLASLGIPAPELPAALARVSESLERVLADDRGRWLLDPGHEAARSELALSGMDSDVLVNVVIDRSFVDADGVRWIVDYKSGRHEGSDTTAFLDREQQRYREQLERYGRLMSAMDPRPIRLGLYFPALGGWRAWSFRPDREAP
;
A
#
# COMPACT_ATOMS: atom_id res chain seq x y z
N SER A 1 -10.42 0.87 -0.72
CA SER A 1 -10.76 0.62 -2.14
C SER A 1 -10.82 -0.89 -2.39
N VAL A 2 -11.37 -1.35 -3.52
CA VAL A 2 -11.36 -2.79 -3.86
C VAL A 2 -9.94 -3.32 -4.05
N ILE A 3 -9.07 -2.55 -4.70
CA ILE A 3 -7.65 -2.91 -4.89
C ILE A 3 -6.96 -3.11 -3.54
N HIS A 4 -7.11 -2.19 -2.59
CA HIS A 4 -6.48 -2.34 -1.27
C HIS A 4 -6.92 -3.65 -0.60
N ARG A 5 -8.23 -3.95 -0.57
CA ARG A 5 -8.73 -5.19 0.04
C ARG A 5 -8.22 -6.44 -0.66
N ALA A 6 -8.09 -6.42 -1.98
CA ALA A 6 -7.49 -7.53 -2.72
C ALA A 6 -5.99 -7.70 -2.39
N LEU A 7 -5.22 -6.60 -2.31
CA LEU A 7 -3.81 -6.65 -1.91
C LEU A 7 -3.63 -7.20 -0.49
N MET A 8 -4.51 -6.84 0.46
CA MET A 8 -4.50 -7.40 1.80
C MET A 8 -4.75 -8.92 1.80
N GLU A 9 -5.68 -9.38 0.96
CA GLU A 9 -5.96 -10.80 0.84
C GLU A 9 -4.76 -11.55 0.27
N ILE A 10 -4.18 -11.04 -0.82
CA ILE A 10 -2.97 -11.61 -1.43
C ILE A 10 -1.81 -11.58 -0.43
N SER A 11 -1.64 -10.51 0.34
CA SER A 11 -0.51 -10.37 1.27
C SER A 11 -0.56 -11.28 2.50
N ARG A 12 -1.71 -11.93 2.74
CA ARG A 12 -1.89 -12.95 3.78
C ARG A 12 -1.62 -14.35 3.23
N GLU A 13 -1.96 -14.60 1.97
CA GLU A 13 -1.86 -15.90 1.32
C GLU A 13 -0.54 -16.08 0.54
N GLY A 14 0.12 -14.98 0.19
CA GLY A 14 1.32 -14.93 -0.65
C GLY A 14 1.00 -14.84 -2.13
N ALA A 15 1.80 -14.05 -2.85
CA ALA A 15 1.64 -13.83 -4.29
C ALA A 15 1.70 -15.13 -5.12
N ASP A 16 2.44 -16.14 -4.66
CA ASP A 16 2.55 -17.45 -5.33
C ASP A 16 1.24 -18.24 -5.36
N ALA A 17 0.33 -17.98 -4.42
CA ALA A 17 -0.96 -18.64 -4.38
C ALA A 17 -1.99 -18.00 -5.34
N TRP A 18 -1.61 -16.98 -6.10
CA TRP A 18 -2.48 -16.16 -6.93
C TRP A 18 -2.09 -16.20 -8.41
N ASP A 19 -2.72 -17.11 -9.14
CA ASP A 19 -2.65 -17.18 -10.59
C ASP A 19 -3.80 -16.42 -11.29
N ALA A 20 -3.72 -16.29 -12.61
CA ALA A 20 -4.76 -15.65 -13.42
C ALA A 20 -6.14 -16.32 -13.24
N ALA A 21 -6.18 -17.64 -13.07
CA ALA A 21 -7.43 -18.37 -12.85
C ALA A 21 -8.09 -17.99 -11.51
N ARG A 22 -7.29 -17.80 -10.45
CA ARG A 22 -7.77 -17.36 -9.14
C ARG A 22 -8.25 -15.91 -9.18
N LEU A 23 -7.50 -15.01 -9.81
CA LEU A 23 -7.97 -13.63 -10.04
C LEU A 23 -9.32 -13.62 -10.74
N HIS A 24 -9.49 -14.44 -11.78
CA HIS A 24 -10.76 -14.58 -12.50
C HIS A 24 -11.90 -15.02 -11.57
N ARG A 25 -11.69 -16.06 -10.74
CA ARG A 25 -12.69 -16.52 -9.76
C ARG A 25 -13.10 -15.47 -8.73
N ARG A 26 -12.28 -14.44 -8.49
CA ARG A 26 -12.58 -13.34 -7.56
C ARG A 26 -13.33 -12.17 -8.19
N ARG A 27 -13.48 -12.15 -9.52
CA ARG A 27 -14.10 -11.02 -10.24
C ARG A 27 -15.53 -10.74 -9.79
N ASP A 28 -16.34 -11.76 -9.53
CA ASP A 28 -17.73 -11.56 -9.07
C ASP A 28 -17.79 -10.90 -7.70
N ALA A 29 -16.90 -11.31 -6.78
CA ALA A 29 -16.77 -10.69 -5.47
C ALA A 29 -16.34 -9.22 -5.58
N TRP A 30 -15.36 -8.91 -6.44
CA TRP A 30 -14.93 -7.54 -6.68
C TRP A 30 -15.99 -6.69 -7.38
N HIS A 31 -16.76 -7.27 -8.30
CA HIS A 31 -17.90 -6.62 -8.94
C HIS A 31 -18.95 -6.21 -7.91
N ALA A 32 -19.35 -7.14 -7.03
CA ALA A 32 -20.29 -6.85 -5.95
C ALA A 32 -19.75 -5.77 -5.00
N MET A 33 -18.46 -5.82 -4.67
CA MET A 33 -17.81 -4.78 -3.86
C MET A 33 -17.81 -3.41 -4.55
N LEU A 34 -17.48 -3.33 -5.84
CA LEU A 34 -17.53 -2.08 -6.60
C LEU A 34 -18.96 -1.50 -6.62
N ALA A 35 -19.97 -2.34 -6.83
CA ALA A 35 -21.37 -1.91 -6.78
C ALA A 35 -21.76 -1.37 -5.40
N SER A 36 -21.34 -2.05 -4.32
CA SER A 36 -21.59 -1.60 -2.93
C SER A 36 -20.91 -0.26 -2.59
N LEU A 37 -19.84 0.10 -3.29
CA LEU A 37 -19.16 1.39 -3.17
C LEU A 37 -19.82 2.50 -4.00
N GLY A 38 -20.97 2.22 -4.62
CA GLY A 38 -21.77 3.19 -5.37
C GLY A 38 -21.29 3.43 -6.80
N ILE A 39 -20.43 2.56 -7.36
CA ILE A 39 -20.05 2.65 -8.78
C ILE A 39 -21.29 2.38 -9.64
N PRO A 40 -21.67 3.30 -10.56
CA PRO A 40 -22.83 3.11 -11.43
C PRO A 40 -22.73 1.84 -12.26
N ALA A 41 -23.86 1.16 -12.48
CA ALA A 41 -23.90 -0.09 -13.24
C ALA A 41 -23.22 -0.02 -14.64
N PRO A 42 -23.35 1.07 -15.42
CA PRO A 42 -22.64 1.21 -16.69
C PRO A 42 -21.11 1.29 -16.55
N GLU A 43 -20.59 1.74 -15.41
CA GLU A 43 -19.16 1.90 -15.15
C GLU A 43 -18.51 0.67 -14.49
N LEU A 44 -19.32 -0.25 -13.94
CA LEU A 44 -18.84 -1.45 -13.25
C LEU A 44 -17.91 -2.31 -14.11
N PRO A 45 -18.18 -2.59 -15.40
CA PRO A 45 -17.28 -3.40 -16.22
C PRO A 45 -15.89 -2.77 -16.34
N ALA A 46 -15.82 -1.45 -16.60
CA ALA A 46 -14.56 -0.73 -16.70
C ALA A 46 -13.83 -0.65 -15.35
N ALA A 47 -14.56 -0.46 -14.25
CA ALA A 47 -13.98 -0.48 -12.91
C ALA A 47 -13.39 -1.85 -12.54
N LEU A 48 -14.09 -2.93 -12.87
CA LEU A 48 -13.63 -4.30 -12.62
C LEU A 48 -12.42 -4.68 -13.47
N ALA A 49 -12.40 -4.27 -14.74
CA ALA A 49 -11.24 -4.45 -15.62
C ALA A 49 -9.99 -3.79 -15.00
N ARG A 50 -10.11 -2.55 -14.54
CA ARG A 50 -9.00 -1.83 -13.89
C ARG A 50 -8.50 -2.51 -12.62
N VAL A 51 -9.40 -3.06 -11.80
CA VAL A 51 -8.99 -3.85 -10.62
C VAL A 51 -8.17 -5.06 -11.06
N SER A 52 -8.65 -5.80 -12.06
CA SER A 52 -7.99 -7.01 -12.56
C SER A 52 -6.61 -6.69 -13.13
N GLU A 53 -6.52 -5.71 -14.02
CA GLU A 53 -5.26 -5.25 -14.63
C GLU A 53 -4.24 -4.77 -13.59
N SER A 54 -4.71 -4.05 -12.56
CA SER A 54 -3.82 -3.60 -11.47
C SER A 54 -3.25 -4.79 -10.71
N LEU A 55 -4.07 -5.78 -10.36
CA LEU A 55 -3.61 -6.95 -9.60
C LEU A 55 -2.70 -7.86 -10.43
N GLU A 56 -3.01 -8.05 -11.71
CA GLU A 56 -2.12 -8.75 -12.66
C GLU A 56 -0.75 -8.07 -12.73
N ARG A 57 -0.73 -6.73 -12.85
CA ARG A 57 0.52 -5.95 -12.84
C ARG A 57 1.30 -6.14 -11.54
N VAL A 58 0.64 -6.07 -10.39
CA VAL A 58 1.31 -6.26 -9.09
C VAL A 58 1.90 -7.66 -8.94
N LEU A 59 1.18 -8.69 -9.40
CA LEU A 59 1.64 -10.08 -9.31
C LEU A 59 2.75 -10.42 -10.31
N ALA A 60 2.88 -9.65 -11.39
CA ALA A 60 3.96 -9.77 -12.36
C ALA A 60 5.20 -8.91 -12.03
N ASP A 61 5.09 -7.97 -11.09
CA ASP A 61 6.15 -7.06 -10.67
C ASP A 61 6.88 -7.59 -9.43
N ASP A 62 8.20 -7.74 -9.50
CA ASP A 62 9.04 -8.18 -8.38
C ASP A 62 8.84 -7.30 -7.14
N ARG A 63 8.66 -5.98 -7.32
CA ARG A 63 8.39 -5.07 -6.19
C ARG A 63 7.02 -5.34 -5.58
N GLY A 64 6.00 -5.54 -6.41
CA GLY A 64 4.66 -5.90 -5.98
C GLY A 64 4.64 -7.22 -5.19
N ARG A 65 5.28 -8.26 -5.73
CA ARG A 65 5.41 -9.57 -5.06
C ARG A 65 6.16 -9.46 -3.74
N TRP A 66 7.28 -8.73 -3.70
CA TRP A 66 8.04 -8.49 -2.48
C TRP A 66 7.22 -7.76 -1.41
N LEU A 67 6.40 -6.76 -1.78
CA LEU A 67 5.51 -6.06 -0.83
C LEU A 67 4.44 -6.97 -0.22
N LEU A 68 3.99 -7.96 -0.98
CA LEU A 68 2.93 -8.89 -0.61
C LEU A 68 3.44 -10.19 -0.01
N ASP A 69 4.75 -10.35 0.15
CA ASP A 69 5.32 -11.56 0.73
C ASP A 69 4.89 -11.68 2.21
N PRO A 70 4.17 -12.76 2.59
CA PRO A 70 3.78 -13.03 3.97
C PRO A 70 4.96 -13.52 4.81
N GLY A 71 6.07 -13.91 4.19
CA GLY A 71 7.28 -14.40 4.86
C GLY A 71 8.10 -13.33 5.57
N HIS A 72 7.84 -12.03 5.32
CA HIS A 72 8.51 -10.95 6.05
C HIS A 72 8.21 -11.00 7.55
N GLU A 73 9.21 -10.67 8.37
CA GLU A 73 9.05 -10.65 9.82
C GLU A 73 8.02 -9.57 10.21
N ALA A 74 7.16 -9.90 11.18
CA ALA A 74 6.13 -9.00 11.70
C ALA A 74 5.26 -8.38 10.60
N ALA A 75 5.01 -9.12 9.51
CA ALA A 75 4.12 -8.70 8.44
C ALA A 75 2.68 -8.49 8.97
N ARG A 76 2.15 -7.29 8.75
CA ARG A 76 0.80 -6.86 9.14
C ARG A 76 0.21 -6.01 8.03
N SER A 77 -1.09 -6.19 7.80
CA SER A 77 -1.89 -5.29 6.97
C SER A 77 -3.02 -4.70 7.80
N GLU A 78 -3.41 -3.47 7.48
CA GLU A 78 -4.35 -2.67 8.29
C GLU A 78 -3.89 -2.55 9.74
N LEU A 79 -2.62 -2.22 9.94
CA LEU A 79 -2.03 -2.07 11.26
C LEU A 79 -2.52 -0.76 11.89
N ALA A 80 -3.46 -0.88 12.82
CA ALA A 80 -3.92 0.24 13.62
C ALA A 80 -2.87 0.62 14.67
N LEU A 81 -2.50 1.90 14.69
CA LEU A 81 -1.63 2.50 15.69
C LEU A 81 -2.31 3.68 16.35
N SER A 82 -2.05 3.85 17.64
CA SER A 82 -2.50 4.99 18.44
C SER A 82 -1.31 5.55 19.18
N GLY A 83 -1.15 6.87 19.20
CA GLY A 83 -0.07 7.51 19.92
C GLY A 83 -0.12 9.02 19.82
N MET A 84 0.84 9.68 20.46
CA MET A 84 0.96 11.13 20.45
C MET A 84 1.76 11.56 19.21
N ASP A 85 1.21 12.51 18.45
CA ASP A 85 1.88 13.23 17.37
C ASP A 85 1.71 14.72 17.61
N SER A 86 2.80 15.44 17.91
CA SER A 86 2.79 16.86 18.28
C SER A 86 1.78 17.19 19.38
N ASP A 87 1.84 16.46 20.50
CA ASP A 87 0.94 16.57 21.67
C ASP A 87 -0.56 16.31 21.40
N VAL A 88 -0.88 15.73 20.24
CA VAL A 88 -2.24 15.29 19.90
C VAL A 88 -2.31 13.77 19.84
N LEU A 89 -3.28 13.18 20.54
CA LEU A 89 -3.58 11.76 20.39
C LEU A 89 -4.17 11.51 18.99
N VAL A 90 -3.48 10.71 18.21
CA VAL A 90 -3.87 10.34 16.85
C VAL A 90 -4.07 8.83 16.73
N ASN A 91 -5.03 8.45 15.89
CA ASN A 91 -5.27 7.06 15.49
C ASN A 91 -5.04 6.96 14.00
N VAL A 92 -4.19 6.02 13.58
CA VAL A 92 -3.87 5.78 12.17
C VAL A 92 -4.00 4.30 11.84
N VAL A 93 -4.22 4.00 10.56
CA VAL A 93 -4.19 2.63 10.04
C VAL A 93 -3.19 2.61 8.89
N ILE A 94 -2.19 1.74 9.00
CA ILE A 94 -1.16 1.54 7.99
C ILE A 94 -1.57 0.37 7.09
N ASP A 95 -1.59 0.58 5.77
CA ASP A 95 -1.98 -0.44 4.78
C ASP A 95 -1.14 -1.72 4.91
N ARG A 96 0.19 -1.57 4.99
CA ARG A 96 1.13 -2.69 5.15
C ARG A 96 2.37 -2.28 5.94
N SER A 97 2.78 -3.11 6.88
CA SER A 97 4.07 -2.98 7.56
C SER A 97 4.71 -4.35 7.81
N PHE A 98 6.03 -4.41 7.70
CA PHE A 98 6.83 -5.62 7.92
C PHE A 98 8.30 -5.25 8.17
N VAL A 99 9.12 -6.22 8.56
CA VAL A 99 10.58 -6.10 8.62
C VAL A 99 11.15 -6.95 7.51
N ASP A 100 12.04 -6.37 6.69
CA ASP A 100 12.73 -7.11 5.64
C ASP A 100 13.91 -7.93 6.20
N ALA A 101 14.57 -8.69 5.32
CA ALA A 101 15.71 -9.55 5.70
C ALA A 101 16.91 -8.77 6.26
N ASP A 102 17.01 -7.45 6.01
CA ASP A 102 18.07 -6.58 6.50
C ASP A 102 17.72 -5.95 7.87
N GLY A 103 16.58 -6.32 8.45
CA GLY A 103 16.13 -5.78 9.74
C GLY A 103 15.54 -4.37 9.62
N VAL A 104 15.12 -3.93 8.43
CA VAL A 104 14.53 -2.61 8.20
C VAL A 104 13.01 -2.71 8.28
N ARG A 105 12.40 -1.87 9.13
CA ARG A 105 10.94 -1.72 9.24
C ARG A 105 10.42 -0.94 8.05
N TRP A 106 9.59 -1.58 7.24
CA TRP A 106 8.85 -0.94 6.16
C TRP A 106 7.46 -0.52 6.62
N ILE A 107 7.08 0.71 6.27
CA ILE A 107 5.73 1.24 6.35
C ILE A 107 5.33 1.59 4.91
N VAL A 108 4.33 0.89 4.40
CA VAL A 108 3.91 1.00 3.00
C VAL A 108 2.45 1.39 2.92
N ASP A 109 2.15 2.32 2.04
CA ASP A 109 0.81 2.78 1.71
C ASP A 109 0.54 2.57 0.20
N TYR A 110 -0.64 2.04 -0.11
CA TYR A 110 -1.07 1.72 -1.46
C TYR A 110 -1.96 2.82 -2.04
N LYS A 111 -1.49 3.47 -3.09
CA LYS A 111 -2.24 4.54 -3.76
C LYS A 111 -2.96 4.04 -5.00
N SER A 112 -4.26 4.27 -5.04
CA SER A 112 -5.10 4.03 -6.23
C SER A 112 -5.11 5.20 -7.21
N GLY A 113 -4.23 6.18 -7.03
CA GLY A 113 -4.11 7.35 -7.89
C GLY A 113 -3.87 6.95 -9.34
N ARG A 114 -4.57 7.60 -10.26
CA ARG A 114 -4.37 7.45 -11.70
C ARG A 114 -3.54 8.60 -12.22
N HIS A 115 -2.71 8.31 -13.20
CA HIS A 115 -2.10 9.30 -14.06
C HIS A 115 -2.45 8.95 -15.50
N GLU A 116 -3.21 9.82 -16.16
CA GLU A 116 -3.58 9.67 -17.58
C GLU A 116 -2.62 10.46 -18.50
N GLY A 117 -1.61 11.12 -17.92
CA GLY A 117 -0.59 11.87 -18.65
C GLY A 117 0.66 11.04 -18.99
N SER A 118 1.53 11.57 -19.84
CA SER A 118 2.74 10.89 -20.31
C SER A 118 3.87 10.84 -19.26
N ASP A 119 3.93 11.79 -18.33
CA ASP A 119 5.04 11.87 -17.35
C ASP A 119 4.70 11.17 -16.03
N THR A 120 4.92 9.85 -16.00
CA THR A 120 4.70 9.01 -14.82
C THR A 120 5.66 9.37 -13.68
N THR A 121 6.91 9.72 -13.99
CA THR A 121 7.91 10.03 -12.95
C THR A 121 7.55 11.29 -12.18
N ALA A 122 7.21 12.37 -12.89
CA ALA A 122 6.81 13.60 -12.23
C ALA A 122 5.50 13.44 -11.44
N PHE A 123 4.58 12.59 -11.90
CA PHE A 123 3.39 12.23 -11.12
C PHE A 123 3.75 11.57 -9.80
N LEU A 124 4.59 10.55 -9.83
CA LEU A 124 5.02 9.82 -8.62
C LEU A 124 5.77 10.74 -7.63
N ASP A 125 6.59 11.67 -8.13
CA ASP A 125 7.30 12.64 -7.28
C ASP A 125 6.35 13.63 -6.59
N ARG A 126 5.33 14.10 -7.32
CA ARG A 126 4.27 14.96 -6.73
C ARG A 126 3.48 14.22 -5.67
N GLU A 127 3.11 12.96 -5.93
CA GLU A 127 2.37 12.16 -4.95
C GLU A 127 3.24 11.85 -3.73
N GLN A 128 4.55 11.61 -3.90
CA GLN A 128 5.46 11.49 -2.76
C GLN A 128 5.45 12.75 -1.89
N GLN A 129 5.53 13.94 -2.48
CA GLN A 129 5.46 15.19 -1.73
C GLN A 129 4.11 15.34 -1.00
N ARG A 130 3.01 15.02 -1.69
CA ARG A 130 1.65 15.10 -1.14
C ARG A 130 1.44 14.19 0.07
N TYR A 131 1.97 12.97 0.03
CA TYR A 131 1.76 11.98 1.09
C TYR A 131 2.91 11.90 2.10
N ARG A 132 3.96 12.73 1.95
CA ARG A 132 5.13 12.73 2.82
C ARG A 132 4.75 12.88 4.29
N GLU A 133 4.01 13.92 4.64
CA GLU A 133 3.64 14.21 6.04
C GLU A 133 2.84 13.06 6.67
N GLN A 134 1.93 12.45 5.89
CA GLN A 134 1.14 11.30 6.33
C GLN A 134 2.04 10.09 6.66
N LEU A 135 2.96 9.72 5.76
CA LEU A 135 3.84 8.57 6.01
C LEU A 135 4.88 8.87 7.09
N GLU A 136 5.35 10.11 7.20
CA GLU A 136 6.26 10.52 8.28
C GLU A 136 5.55 10.50 9.64
N ARG A 137 4.23 10.80 9.70
CA ARG A 137 3.41 10.59 10.90
C ARG A 137 3.38 9.11 11.30
N TYR A 138 3.19 8.20 10.34
CA TYR A 138 3.28 6.76 10.62
C TYR A 138 4.67 6.36 11.13
N GLY A 139 5.72 6.94 10.52
CA GLY A 139 7.11 6.76 10.96
C GLY A 139 7.33 7.21 12.40
N ARG A 140 6.83 8.39 12.80
CA ARG A 140 6.94 8.89 14.19
C ARG A 140 6.27 7.93 15.18
N LEU A 141 5.02 7.55 14.94
CA LEU A 141 4.29 6.62 15.81
C LEU A 141 4.97 5.25 15.90
N MET A 142 5.46 4.71 14.78
CA MET A 142 6.16 3.43 14.76
C MET A 142 7.51 3.51 15.47
N SER A 143 8.26 4.61 15.31
CA SER A 143 9.59 4.77 15.91
C SER A 143 9.56 4.81 17.44
N ALA A 144 8.42 5.19 18.04
CA ALA A 144 8.23 5.11 19.49
C ALA A 144 8.09 3.65 20.01
N MET A 145 7.82 2.69 19.12
CA MET A 145 7.56 1.29 19.46
C MET A 145 8.59 0.31 18.90
N ASP A 146 9.25 0.65 17.79
CA ASP A 146 10.23 -0.17 17.10
C ASP A 146 11.53 0.63 16.88
N PRO A 147 12.66 0.22 17.50
CA PRO A 147 13.93 0.94 17.38
C PRO A 147 14.66 0.69 16.05
N ARG A 148 14.14 -0.19 15.18
CA ARG A 148 14.76 -0.50 13.87
C ARG A 148 14.77 0.73 12.95
N PRO A 149 15.68 0.77 11.96
CA PRO A 149 15.58 1.74 10.88
C PRO A 149 14.25 1.62 10.16
N ILE A 150 13.60 2.75 9.88
CA ILE A 150 12.30 2.78 9.21
C ILE A 150 12.46 3.29 7.77
N ARG A 151 11.86 2.59 6.81
CA ARG A 151 11.66 3.06 5.44
C ARG A 151 10.18 3.21 5.15
N LEU A 152 9.86 4.31 4.47
CA LEU A 152 8.53 4.68 4.04
C LEU A 152 8.40 4.36 2.55
N GLY A 153 7.28 3.78 2.16
CA GLY A 153 7.01 3.34 0.79
C GLY A 153 5.63 3.76 0.30
N LEU A 154 5.57 4.35 -0.88
CA LEU A 154 4.35 4.55 -1.64
C LEU A 154 4.38 3.63 -2.85
N TYR A 155 3.39 2.75 -2.94
CA TYR A 155 3.24 1.86 -4.07
C TYR A 155 1.95 2.17 -4.82
N PHE A 156 2.03 2.15 -6.15
CA PHE A 156 0.94 2.51 -7.06
C PHE A 156 0.59 1.29 -7.90
N PRO A 157 -0.32 0.40 -7.42
CA PRO A 157 -0.63 -0.88 -8.07
C PRO A 157 -0.97 -0.76 -9.56
N ALA A 158 -1.77 0.25 -9.92
CA ALA A 158 -2.20 0.47 -11.31
C ALA A 158 -1.04 0.87 -12.24
N LEU A 159 0.03 1.46 -11.69
CA LEU A 159 1.18 1.97 -12.44
C LEU A 159 2.41 1.07 -12.31
N GLY A 160 2.45 0.15 -11.32
CA GLY A 160 3.69 -0.48 -10.88
C GLY A 160 4.70 0.55 -10.34
N GLY A 161 4.20 1.72 -9.91
CA GLY A 161 5.04 2.84 -9.46
C GLY A 161 5.50 2.65 -8.03
N TRP A 162 6.73 3.07 -7.73
CA TRP A 162 7.32 2.97 -6.39
C TRP A 162 8.06 4.25 -6.01
N ARG A 163 7.83 4.72 -4.79
CA ARG A 163 8.64 5.76 -4.14
C ARG A 163 8.97 5.31 -2.74
N ALA A 164 10.24 5.42 -2.36
CA ALA A 164 10.67 5.05 -1.03
C ALA A 164 11.76 5.99 -0.50
N TRP A 165 11.74 6.25 0.79
CA TRP A 165 12.74 7.07 1.48
C TRP A 165 12.92 6.58 2.92
N SER A 166 14.05 6.91 3.52
CA SER A 166 14.28 6.63 4.94
C SER A 166 13.51 7.63 5.78
N PHE A 167 12.78 7.14 6.77
CA PHE A 167 12.26 8.00 7.82
C PHE A 167 13.42 8.47 8.69
N ARG A 168 13.46 9.76 8.99
CA ARG A 168 14.37 10.34 9.97
C ARG A 168 13.48 11.01 11.00
N PRO A 169 13.51 10.57 12.27
CA PRO A 169 12.84 11.33 13.31
C PRO A 169 13.45 12.74 13.32
N ASP A 170 12.62 13.75 13.54
CA ASP A 170 13.12 15.09 13.79
C ASP A 170 14.11 14.98 14.95
N ARG A 171 15.36 15.36 14.71
CA ARG A 171 16.31 15.52 15.81
C ARG A 171 15.70 16.61 16.66
N GLU A 172 15.29 16.32 17.89
CA GLU A 172 15.15 17.35 18.90
C GLU A 172 16.45 18.17 18.82
N ALA A 173 16.30 19.45 18.46
CA ALA A 173 17.41 20.37 18.53
C ALA A 173 17.91 20.36 19.98
N PRO A 174 19.22 20.22 20.22
CA PRO A 174 19.78 20.25 21.56
C PRO A 174 19.49 21.58 22.27
#